data_AF-A0A485NQH2-F1
#
_entry.id   AF-A0A485NQH2-F1
#
_cell.length_a   1.000
_cell.length_b   1.000
_cell.length_c   1.000
_cell.angle_alpha   90.00
_cell.angle_beta   90.00
_cell.angle_gamma   90.00
#
_symmetry.space_group_name_H-M   'P 1'
#
loop_
_entity.id
_entity.type
_entity.pdbx_description
1 polymer ?
#
loop_
_entity_poly.entity_id
_entity_poly.type
_entity_poly.pdbx_seq_one_letter_code
_entity_poly.pdbx_strand_id
1 'polypeptide(L)'
;MQSIAVATACTIYHKFFCEINLDAYDPYLVAMSALYLAGKVEEQHLRTRDIINVSNRYFHPGSEPLELDSRFWALRDSIVQCELLMLRVLRFQVSFQHPHKVFSDDLTKPIIDNIVSDLIQIYTMDTEIP
;
A
#
# COMPACT_ATOMS: atom_id res chain seq x y z
N MET A 1 -1.19 8.47 -9.88
CA MET A 1 -0.33 8.22 -8.69
C MET A 1 -1.16 7.86 -7.44
N GLN A 2 -2.22 7.05 -7.54
CA GLN A 2 -3.03 6.64 -6.36
C GLN A 2 -2.46 5.44 -5.60
N SER A 3 -1.40 4.78 -6.11
CA SER A 3 -0.92 3.49 -5.58
C SER A 3 0.23 3.60 -4.58
N ILE A 4 0.81 4.78 -4.37
CA ILE A 4 2.05 4.91 -3.58
C ILE A 4 1.82 4.59 -2.10
N ALA A 5 0.78 5.16 -1.47
CA ALA A 5 0.49 4.86 -0.06
C ALA A 5 0.10 3.38 0.16
N VAL A 6 -0.58 2.76 -0.80
CA VAL A 6 -0.89 1.32 -0.72
C VAL A 6 0.38 0.49 -0.81
N ALA A 7 1.30 0.81 -1.73
CA ALA A 7 2.59 0.14 -1.84
C ALA A 7 3.44 0.32 -0.57
N THR A 8 3.43 1.51 0.02
CA THR A 8 4.08 1.80 1.32
C THR A 8 3.44 0.98 2.43
N ALA A 9 2.11 0.93 2.53
CA ALA A 9 1.40 0.13 3.53
C ALA A 9 1.73 -1.37 3.40
N CYS A 10 1.74 -1.92 2.18
CA CYS A 10 2.13 -3.32 1.96
C CYS A 10 3.58 -3.58 2.39
N THR A 11 4.51 -2.69 2.05
CA THR A 11 5.92 -2.83 2.45
C THR A 11 6.07 -2.79 3.96
N ILE A 12 5.40 -1.86 4.64
CA ILE A 12 5.38 -1.74 6.10
C ILE A 12 4.84 -3.03 6.72
N TYR A 13 3.69 -3.51 6.23
CA TYR A 13 3.03 -4.72 6.73
C TYR A 13 3.95 -5.94 6.66
N HIS A 14 4.54 -6.18 5.48
CA HIS A 14 5.43 -7.32 5.29
C HIS A 14 6.70 -7.21 6.13
N LYS A 15 7.34 -6.04 6.18
CA LYS A 15 8.54 -5.84 7.02
C LYS A 15 8.25 -6.03 8.50
N PHE A 16 7.10 -5.57 8.98
CA PHE A 16 6.71 -5.74 10.37
C PHE A 16 6.61 -7.24 10.72
N PHE A 17 5.92 -8.04 9.91
CA PHE A 17 5.79 -9.48 10.13
C PHE A 17 7.09 -10.30 9.91
N CYS A 18 8.12 -9.70 9.31
CA CYS A 18 9.47 -10.31 9.30
C CYS A 18 10.19 -10.17 10.65
N GLU A 19 9.85 -9.15 11.45
CA GLU A 19 10.53 -8.83 12.72
C GLU A 19 9.78 -9.35 13.96
N ILE A 20 8.50 -9.72 13.81
CA ILE A 20 7.62 -10.16 14.89
C ILE A 20 6.98 -11.52 14.59
N ASN A 21 6.56 -12.24 15.63
CA ASN A 21 5.82 -13.49 15.47
C ASN A 21 4.41 -13.23 14.93
N LEU A 22 4.06 -13.88 13.81
CA LEU A 22 2.76 -13.75 13.13
C LEU A 22 1.56 -14.02 14.05
N ASP A 23 1.67 -14.99 14.96
CA ASP A 23 0.54 -15.41 15.80
C ASP A 23 0.26 -14.46 16.98
N ALA A 24 1.13 -13.47 17.22
CA ALA A 24 1.00 -12.57 18.36
C ALA A 24 0.08 -11.36 18.10
N TYR A 25 -0.23 -11.06 16.84
CA TYR A 25 -0.95 -9.83 16.47
C TYR A 25 -2.04 -10.11 15.44
N ASP A 26 -3.17 -9.43 15.58
CA ASP A 26 -4.25 -9.47 14.59
C ASP A 26 -3.77 -8.86 13.26
N PRO A 27 -3.70 -9.67 12.16
CA PRO A 27 -3.29 -9.19 10.84
C PRO A 27 -4.10 -7.98 10.37
N TYR A 28 -5.38 -7.91 10.71
CA TYR A 28 -6.26 -6.84 10.23
C TYR A 28 -6.01 -5.52 10.97
N LEU A 29 -5.76 -5.58 12.28
CA LEU A 29 -5.31 -4.42 13.04
C LEU A 29 -3.98 -3.88 12.50
N VAL A 30 -3.03 -4.77 12.19
CA VAL A 30 -1.74 -4.38 11.61
C VAL A 30 -1.93 -3.78 10.22
N ALA A 31 -2.80 -4.34 9.37
CA ALA A 31 -3.10 -3.81 8.05
C ALA A 31 -3.74 -2.41 8.10
N MET A 32 -4.73 -2.20 8.98
CA MET A 32 -5.33 -0.87 9.21
C MET A 32 -4.29 0.15 9.67
N SER A 33 -3.40 -0.27 10.58
CA SER A 33 -2.35 0.58 11.13
C SER A 33 -1.26 0.88 10.10
N ALA A 34 -0.91 -0.08 9.24
CA ALA A 34 0.00 0.11 8.11
C ALA A 34 -0.54 1.13 7.11
N LEU A 35 -1.83 1.06 6.77
CA LEU A 35 -2.49 2.05 5.91
C LEU A 35 -2.51 3.44 6.54
N TYR A 36 -2.84 3.52 7.83
CA TYR A 36 -2.86 4.77 8.57
C TYR A 36 -1.48 5.44 8.61
N LEU A 37 -0.44 4.67 8.89
CA LEU A 37 0.95 5.13 8.90
C LEU A 37 1.43 5.54 7.50
N ALA A 38 1.15 4.72 6.48
CA ALA A 38 1.54 4.99 5.11
C ALA A 38 0.90 6.28 4.55
N GLY A 39 -0.34 6.57 4.92
CA GLY A 39 -0.99 7.84 4.59
C GLY A 39 -0.19 9.04 5.09
N LYS A 40 0.33 8.96 6.33
CA LYS A 40 1.17 10.03 6.90
C LYS A 40 2.54 10.11 6.24
N VAL A 41 3.17 8.97 5.93
CA VAL A 41 4.50 8.92 5.30
C VAL A 41 4.48 9.49 3.87
N GLU A 42 3.43 9.19 3.10
CA GLU A 42 3.30 9.63 1.71
C GLU A 42 2.47 10.93 1.56
N GLU A 43 2.22 11.64 2.66
CA GLU A 43 1.43 12.89 2.72
C GLU A 43 0.03 12.78 2.09
N GLN A 44 -0.56 11.58 2.13
CA GLN A 44 -1.92 11.30 1.68
C GLN A 44 -2.91 11.44 2.84
N HIS A 45 -3.95 12.23 2.61
CA HIS A 45 -4.99 12.49 3.61
C HIS A 45 -5.94 11.30 3.76
N LEU A 46 -5.56 10.31 4.58
CA LEU A 46 -6.40 9.16 4.93
C LEU A 46 -7.09 9.39 6.27
N ARG A 47 -8.43 9.45 6.26
CA ARG A 47 -9.20 9.59 7.51
C ARG A 47 -9.28 8.23 8.20
N THR A 48 -8.94 8.18 9.49
CA THR A 48 -9.02 6.95 10.29
C THR A 48 -10.43 6.36 10.28
N ARG A 49 -11.47 7.20 10.24
CA ARG A 49 -12.86 6.76 10.12
C ARG A 49 -13.10 5.95 8.84
N ASP A 50 -12.53 6.37 7.72
CA ASP A 50 -12.72 5.70 6.43
C ASP A 50 -12.00 4.34 6.44
N ILE A 51 -10.79 4.29 7.01
CA ILE A 51 -10.05 3.03 7.22
C ILE A 51 -10.91 2.05 8.04
N ILE A 52 -11.41 2.48 9.20
CA ILE A 52 -12.24 1.63 10.08
C ILE A 52 -13.51 1.17 9.37
N ASN A 53 -14.21 2.06 8.66
CA ASN A 53 -15.45 1.71 7.98
C ASN A 53 -15.23 0.73 6.82
N VAL A 54 -14.17 0.92 6.03
CA VAL A 54 -13.81 0.00 4.95
C VAL A 54 -13.46 -1.37 5.51
N SER A 55 -12.64 -1.42 6.57
CA SER A 55 -12.30 -2.68 7.24
C SER A 55 -13.53 -3.35 7.86
N ASN A 56 -14.44 -2.62 8.48
CA ASN A 56 -15.67 -3.21 9.01
C ASN A 56 -16.56 -3.78 7.92
N ARG A 57 -16.70 -3.06 6.78
CA ARG A 57 -17.49 -3.51 5.64
C ARG A 57 -16.91 -4.76 4.97
N TYR A 58 -15.59 -4.93 5.03
CA TYR A 58 -14.93 -6.16 4.57
C TYR A 58 -15.39 -7.38 5.37
N PHE A 59 -15.51 -7.26 6.70
CA PHE A 59 -15.98 -8.35 7.57
C PHE A 59 -17.50 -8.52 7.59
N HIS A 60 -18.25 -7.43 7.42
CA HIS A 60 -19.71 -7.42 7.47
C HIS A 60 -20.28 -6.83 6.18
N PRO A 61 -20.32 -7.60 5.09
CA PRO A 61 -20.84 -7.11 3.82
C PRO A 61 -22.30 -6.65 3.98
N GLY A 62 -22.57 -5.39 3.63
CA GLY A 62 -23.92 -4.81 3.70
C GLY A 62 -24.32 -4.24 5.06
N SER A 63 -23.45 -4.24 6.06
CA SER A 63 -23.71 -3.50 7.30
C SER A 63 -23.62 -1.99 7.09
N GLU A 64 -24.39 -1.23 7.86
CA GLU A 64 -24.22 0.22 7.97
C GLU A 64 -22.81 0.58 8.49
N PRO A 65 -22.31 1.79 8.22
CA PRO A 65 -21.06 2.29 8.81
C PRO A 65 -21.09 2.19 10.34
N LEU A 66 -19.92 2.00 10.98
CA LEU A 66 -19.88 1.98 12.44
C LEU A 66 -20.41 3.30 13.01
N GLU A 67 -21.27 3.17 14.01
CA GLU A 67 -21.65 4.30 14.85
C GLU A 67 -20.41 4.80 15.62
N LEU A 68 -20.43 6.08 16.00
CA LEU A 68 -19.37 6.70 16.81
C LEU A 68 -19.49 6.30 18.28
N ASP A 69 -19.51 5.01 18.54
CA ASP A 69 -19.66 4.41 19.84
C ASP A 69 -18.31 4.13 20.52
N SER A 70 -18.35 3.56 21.73
CA SER A 70 -17.16 3.20 22.49
C SER A 70 -16.25 2.21 21.74
N ARG A 71 -16.83 1.31 20.92
CA ARG A 71 -16.08 0.34 20.12
C ARG A 71 -15.28 1.03 19.02
N PHE A 72 -15.85 2.02 18.34
CA PHE A 72 -15.14 2.82 17.35
C PHE A 72 -13.90 3.49 17.97
N TRP A 73 -14.06 4.15 19.12
CA TRP A 73 -12.96 4.84 19.80
C TRP A 73 -11.88 3.88 20.29
N ALA A 74 -12.27 2.73 20.85
CA ALA A 74 -11.31 1.70 21.28
C ALA A 74 -10.51 1.13 20.10
N LEU A 75 -11.15 0.90 18.94
CA LEU A 75 -10.46 0.44 17.73
C LEU A 75 -9.52 1.52 17.19
N ARG A 76 -9.96 2.78 17.16
CA ARG A 76 -9.12 3.91 16.77
C ARG A 76 -7.87 4.01 17.64
N ASP A 77 -8.01 3.85 18.95
CA ASP A 77 -6.87 3.89 19.85
C ASP A 77 -5.95 2.68 19.65
N SER A 78 -6.50 1.50 19.39
CA SER A 78 -5.73 0.31 19.04
C SER A 78 -4.90 0.51 17.77
N ILE A 79 -5.46 1.17 16.74
CA ILE A 79 -4.74 1.53 15.51
C ILE A 79 -3.56 2.45 15.81
N VAL A 80 -3.75 3.47 16.65
CA VAL A 80 -2.67 4.40 17.02
C VAL A 80 -1.59 3.72 17.85
N GLN A 81 -1.95 2.81 18.76
CA GLN A 81 -0.97 2.05 19.53
C GLN A 81 -0.18 1.07 18.65
N CYS A 82 -0.86 0.39 17.73
CA CYS A 82 -0.22 -0.52 16.78
C CYS A 82 0.72 0.25 15.85
N GLU A 83 0.34 1.43 15.38
CA GLU A 83 1.25 2.32 14.64
C GLU A 83 2.54 2.63 15.42
N LEU A 84 2.43 3.03 16.68
CA LEU A 84 3.61 3.34 17.50
C LEU A 84 4.50 2.11 17.68
N LEU A 85 3.91 0.93 17.83
CA LEU A 85 4.64 -0.33 17.86
C LEU A 85 5.37 -0.58 16.54
N MET A 86 4.70 -0.41 15.40
CA MET A 86 5.29 -0.62 14.07
C MET A 86 6.47 0.32 13.83
N LEU A 87 6.35 1.59 14.22
CA LEU A 87 7.45 2.55 14.15
C LEU A 87 8.67 2.10 14.98
N ARG A 88 8.45 1.55 16.18
CA ARG A 88 9.53 1.04 17.03
C ARG A 88 10.19 -0.20 16.45
N VAL A 89 9.39 -1.18 16.02
CA VAL A 89 9.88 -2.44 15.42
C VAL A 89 10.69 -2.15 14.16
N LEU A 90 10.19 -1.27 13.29
CA LEU A 90 10.87 -0.87 12.06
C LEU A 90 11.95 0.19 12.26
N ARG A 91 12.25 0.57 13.52
CA ARG A 91 13.27 1.57 13.87
C ARG A 91 13.10 2.89 13.10
N PHE A 92 11.86 3.31 12.90
CA PHE A 92 11.45 4.49 12.13
C PHE A 92 11.88 4.46 10.64
N GLN A 93 12.30 3.31 10.10
CA GLN A 93 12.64 3.13 8.69
C GLN A 93 11.39 2.82 7.86
N VAL A 94 10.53 3.83 7.69
CA VAL A 94 9.21 3.70 7.04
C VAL A 94 9.11 4.39 5.68
N SER A 95 10.19 5.02 5.20
CA SER A 95 10.31 5.55 3.84
C SER A 95 10.91 4.48 2.94
N PHE A 96 10.25 4.17 1.82
CA PHE A 96 10.69 3.15 0.89
C PHE A 96 10.74 3.69 -0.54
N GLN A 97 11.78 3.28 -1.26
CA GLN A 97 11.85 3.45 -2.70
C GLN A 97 11.10 2.29 -3.36
N HIS A 98 9.98 2.61 -4.00
CA HIS A 98 9.17 1.59 -4.66
C HIS A 98 9.67 1.30 -6.07
N PRO A 99 9.64 0.04 -6.54
CA PRO A 99 10.10 -0.32 -7.87
C PRO A 99 9.44 0.50 -8.99
N HIS A 100 8.15 0.81 -8.86
CA HIS A 100 7.42 1.59 -9.84
C HIS A 100 7.90 3.05 -10.00
N LYS A 101 8.60 3.62 -9.00
CA LYS A 101 9.25 4.94 -9.13
C LYS A 101 10.53 4.83 -9.97
N VAL A 102 11.29 3.73 -9.84
CA VAL A 102 12.50 3.49 -10.61
C VAL A 102 12.16 3.19 -12.08
N PHE A 103 11.19 2.30 -12.31
CA PHE A 103 10.78 1.96 -13.67
C PHE A 103 10.17 3.12 -14.44
N SER A 104 9.51 4.09 -13.77
CA SER A 104 8.99 5.28 -14.47
C SER A 104 10.10 6.22 -14.95
N ASP A 105 11.23 6.25 -14.24
CA ASP A 105 12.37 7.10 -14.60
C ASP A 105 13.16 6.47 -15.76
N ASP A 106 13.29 5.15 -15.78
CA ASP A 106 14.00 4.42 -16.83
C ASP A 106 13.14 4.19 -18.09
N LEU A 107 11.80 4.10 -17.96
CA LEU A 107 10.88 3.84 -19.07
C LEU A 107 10.22 5.13 -19.56
N THR A 108 11.04 6.06 -20.04
CA THR A 108 10.56 7.33 -20.59
C THR A 108 9.79 7.11 -21.91
N LYS A 109 8.87 8.03 -22.24
CA LYS A 109 8.10 8.00 -23.50
C LYS A 109 8.98 7.76 -24.75
N PRO A 110 10.13 8.43 -24.95
CA PRO A 110 11.00 8.15 -26.08
C PRO A 110 11.61 6.74 -26.07
N ILE A 111 11.88 6.15 -24.90
CA ILE A 111 12.35 4.76 -24.80
C ILE A 111 11.24 3.79 -25.22
N ILE A 112 10.00 4.06 -24.80
CA ILE A 112 8.83 3.27 -25.21
C ILE A 112 8.61 3.40 -26.72
N ASP A 113 8.67 4.62 -27.26
CA ASP A 113 8.47 4.86 -28.70
C ASP A 113 9.56 4.17 -29.54
N ASN A 114 10.81 4.16 -29.06
CA ASN A 114 11.90 3.42 -29.70
C ASN A 114 11.66 1.90 -29.67
N ILE A 115 11.31 1.34 -28.52
CA ILE A 115 11.00 -0.10 -28.39
C ILE A 115 9.84 -0.49 -29.30
N VAL A 116 8.81 0.34 -29.40
CA VAL A 116 7.66 0.11 -30.29
C VAL A 116 8.09 0.18 -31.75
N SER A 117 8.93 1.15 -32.12
CA SER A 117 9.47 1.26 -33.48
C SER A 117 10.31 0.04 -33.86
N ASP A 118 11.18 -0.43 -32.96
CA ASP A 118 12.00 -1.63 -33.17
C ASP A 118 11.13 -2.87 -33.34
N LEU A 119 10.09 -3.03 -32.52
CA LEU A 119 9.13 -4.13 -32.63
C LEU A 119 8.37 -4.08 -33.96
N ILE A 120 7.88 -2.91 -34.37
CA ILE A 120 7.21 -2.74 -35.66
C ILE A 120 8.14 -3.14 -36.81
N GLN A 121 9.41 -2.71 -36.76
CA GLN A 121 10.41 -3.05 -37.77
C GLN A 121 10.64 -4.56 -37.86
N ILE A 122 10.80 -5.25 -36.72
CA ILE A 122 10.95 -6.71 -36.65
C ILE A 122 9.73 -7.40 -37.27
N TYR A 123 8.52 -7.00 -36.87
CA TYR A 123 7.28 -7.59 -37.40
C TYR A 123 7.10 -7.35 -38.90
N THR A 124 7.49 -6.16 -39.41
CA THR A 124 7.44 -5.90 -40.85
C THR A 124 8.43 -6.75 -41.64
N MET A 125 9.62 -7.02 -41.07
CA MET A 125 10.62 -7.89 -41.72
C MET A 125 10.14 -9.34 -41.79
N ASP A 126 9.43 -9.85 -40.78
CA ASP A 126 8.88 -11.21 -40.77
C ASP A 126 7.70 -11.39 -41.74
N THR A 127 6.92 -10.33 -42.01
CA THR A 127 5.82 -10.37 -42.98
C THR A 127 6.27 -10.28 -44.44
N GLU A 128 7.52 -9.90 -44.70
CA GLU A 128 8.11 -9.81 -46.05
C GLU A 128 8.91 -11.06 -46.44
N ILE A 129 8.92 -12.11 -45.61
CA ILE A 129 9.54 -13.40 -45.94
C ILE A 129 8.62 -14.15 -46.93
N PRO A 130 9.07 -14.46 -48.17
CA PRO A 130 8.26 -15.06 -49.22
C PRO A 130 7.96 -16.56 -49.02
#